data_AF-A0A7L9CBT5-F1
#
_entry.id   AF-A0A7L9CBT5-F1
#
_cell.length_a   1.000
_cell.length_b   1.000
_cell.length_c   1.000
_cell.angle_alpha   90.00
_cell.angle_beta   90.00
_cell.angle_gamma   90.00
#
_symmetry.space_group_name_H-M   'P 1'
#
loop_
_entity.id
_entity.type
_entity.pdbx_description
1 polymer ?
#
loop_
_entity_poly.entity_id
_entity_poly.type
_entity_poly.pdbx_seq_one_letter_code
_entity_poly.pdbx_strand_id
1 'polypeptide(L)'
;MKNFDASNPQSCLLCHTKPGMKITVKHNIPKKYRDLKFTHKVHLKNNIACTQCHAGIETSDTITPDLIPDMFGTCIPCHKEQGEERIVCDVCHKHVKKNQMPLYHEDRWVNHDDPSWVTKHGNEFYYNQDYCKRCHSDNYWCINCHQDQKPRNHNNAWRRKTHGFAASWERKKCSICHQEDFCVRCHESTTPLSHNASWGGVNTRNRHCLNCHFPISTVNCTVCHPAPRHPSAMDSPHPPFAGNCSGCHPVGMAGEPPHPKPMGIACTVCHCR
;
A
#
# COMPACT_ATOMS: atom_id res chain seq x y z
N MET A 1 -9.43 48.78 -9.89
CA MET A 1 -10.83 48.33 -10.11
C MET A 1 -11.47 48.26 -8.74
N LYS A 2 -12.32 49.23 -8.35
CA LYS A 2 -12.68 49.45 -6.93
C LYS A 2 -14.18 49.40 -6.59
N ASN A 3 -15.06 49.00 -7.51
CA ASN A 3 -16.51 49.00 -7.27
C ASN A 3 -17.17 47.81 -7.98
N PHE A 4 -17.00 46.59 -7.48
CA PHE A 4 -17.84 45.46 -7.89
C PHE A 4 -18.71 45.05 -6.71
N ASP A 5 -20.02 45.21 -6.86
CA ASP A 5 -21.00 44.74 -5.89
C ASP A 5 -21.15 43.23 -6.05
N ALA A 6 -20.46 42.49 -5.20
CA ALA A 6 -20.42 41.03 -5.24
C ALA A 6 -21.75 40.38 -4.79
N SER A 7 -22.70 41.17 -4.29
CA SER A 7 -24.06 40.73 -3.97
C SER A 7 -25.03 40.80 -5.17
N ASN A 8 -24.61 41.46 -6.26
CA ASN A 8 -25.40 41.60 -7.48
C ASN A 8 -24.77 40.82 -8.65
N PRO A 9 -25.37 39.69 -9.11
CA PRO A 9 -24.87 38.91 -10.25
C PRO A 9 -24.72 39.71 -11.56
N GLN A 10 -25.43 40.84 -11.70
CA GLN A 10 -25.32 41.76 -12.84
C GLN A 10 -24.04 42.61 -12.81
N SER A 11 -23.39 42.76 -11.66
CA SER A 11 -22.12 43.51 -11.55
C SER A 11 -20.97 42.76 -12.25
N CYS A 12 -20.99 41.43 -12.22
CA CYS A 12 -20.06 40.57 -12.97
C CYS A 12 -20.32 40.63 -14.49
N LEU A 13 -21.55 40.98 -14.90
CA LEU A 13 -21.95 41.16 -16.29
C LEU A 13 -21.61 42.56 -16.82
N LEU A 14 -21.16 43.53 -16.00
CA LEU A 14 -20.80 44.89 -16.45
C LEU A 14 -19.74 44.91 -17.55
N CYS A 15 -18.88 43.89 -17.63
CA CYS A 15 -17.89 43.72 -18.70
C CYS A 15 -18.43 43.01 -19.96
N HIS A 16 -19.69 42.53 -19.95
CA HIS A 16 -20.31 41.74 -21.02
C HIS A 16 -21.65 42.30 -21.54
N THR A 17 -22.13 43.44 -21.00
CA THR A 17 -23.50 43.95 -21.24
C THR A 17 -23.64 45.15 -22.16
N LYS A 18 -22.58 45.73 -22.73
CA LYS A 18 -22.78 46.74 -23.79
C LYS A 18 -23.24 46.07 -25.09
N PRO A 19 -24.45 46.37 -25.62
CA PRO A 19 -24.90 45.84 -26.90
C PRO A 19 -23.88 46.20 -27.99
N GLY A 20 -23.37 45.19 -28.70
CA GLY A 20 -22.36 45.37 -29.77
C GLY A 20 -20.90 45.33 -29.32
N MET A 21 -20.59 45.27 -28.02
CA MET A 21 -19.21 45.24 -27.52
C MET A 21 -18.79 43.80 -27.18
N LYS A 22 -18.09 43.12 -28.10
CA LYS A 22 -17.36 41.87 -27.81
C LYS A 22 -16.10 42.20 -27.01
N ILE A 23 -16.23 42.39 -25.69
CA ILE A 23 -15.05 42.40 -24.83
C ILE A 23 -14.57 40.95 -24.68
N THR A 24 -13.56 40.57 -25.45
CA THR A 24 -12.76 39.39 -25.15
C THR A 24 -11.87 39.74 -23.97
N VAL A 25 -12.38 39.60 -22.75
CA VAL A 25 -11.50 39.58 -21.58
C VAL A 25 -10.62 38.34 -21.75
N LYS A 26 -9.36 38.55 -22.15
CA LYS A 26 -8.33 37.51 -22.11
C LYS A 26 -8.04 37.23 -20.65
N HIS A 27 -8.94 36.51 -19.99
CA HIS A 27 -8.57 35.77 -18.80
C HIS A 27 -7.44 34.85 -19.25
N ASN A 28 -6.28 34.92 -18.62
CA ASN A 28 -5.23 33.95 -18.87
C ASN A 28 -5.70 32.61 -18.28
N ILE A 29 -6.58 31.92 -19.02
CA ILE A 29 -7.16 30.65 -18.61
C ILE A 29 -5.97 29.69 -18.47
N PRO A 30 -5.73 29.16 -17.26
CA PRO A 30 -4.68 28.18 -17.04
C PRO A 30 -4.81 27.06 -18.06
N LYS A 31 -3.69 26.56 -18.60
CA LYS A 31 -3.68 25.54 -19.65
C LYS A 31 -4.65 24.37 -19.34
N LYS A 32 -4.73 23.95 -18.06
CA LYS A 32 -5.63 22.90 -17.56
C LYS A 32 -7.12 23.07 -17.91
N TYR A 33 -7.63 24.29 -18.11
CA TYR A 33 -9.04 24.54 -18.42
C TYR A 33 -9.31 24.78 -19.92
N ARG A 34 -8.27 24.87 -20.76
CA ARG A 34 -8.45 25.17 -22.20
C ARG A 34 -9.13 24.03 -22.97
N ASP A 35 -8.97 22.82 -22.48
CA ASP A 35 -9.54 21.62 -23.07
C ASP A 35 -11.05 21.46 -22.77
N LEU A 36 -11.63 22.25 -21.87
CA LEU A 36 -13.04 22.11 -21.49
C LEU A 36 -14.00 22.80 -22.49
N LYS A 37 -15.13 22.15 -22.74
CA LYS A 37 -16.33 22.60 -23.45
C LYS A 37 -17.29 23.25 -22.45
N PHE A 38 -16.88 24.39 -21.90
CA PHE A 38 -17.68 25.10 -20.89
C PHE A 38 -18.18 26.45 -21.41
N THR A 39 -19.43 26.80 -21.09
CA THR A 39 -19.98 28.13 -21.36
C THR A 39 -20.83 28.63 -20.19
N HIS A 40 -20.53 29.83 -19.68
CA HIS A 40 -21.36 30.48 -18.66
C HIS A 40 -22.79 30.72 -19.15
N LYS A 41 -22.97 31.05 -20.44
CA LYS A 41 -24.29 31.36 -21.03
C LYS A 41 -25.32 30.24 -20.83
N VAL A 42 -24.91 28.98 -20.98
CA VAL A 42 -25.81 27.83 -20.82
C VAL A 42 -26.18 27.65 -19.35
N HIS A 43 -25.22 27.75 -18.43
CA HIS A 43 -25.47 27.58 -16.99
C HIS A 43 -26.33 28.70 -16.41
N LEU A 44 -26.08 29.95 -16.81
CA LEU A 44 -26.89 31.11 -16.42
C LEU A 44 -28.33 31.00 -16.92
N LYS A 45 -28.55 30.47 -18.13
CA LYS A 45 -29.92 30.22 -18.66
C LYS A 45 -30.67 29.17 -17.82
N ASN A 46 -29.95 28.28 -17.14
CA ASN A 46 -30.51 27.28 -16.23
C ASN A 46 -30.58 27.77 -14.77
N ASN A 47 -30.50 29.08 -14.52
CA ASN A 47 -30.62 29.70 -13.19
C ASN A 47 -29.56 29.23 -12.17
N ILE A 48 -28.37 28.85 -12.63
CA ILE A 48 -27.25 28.52 -11.74
C ILE A 48 -26.62 29.82 -11.23
N ALA A 49 -26.60 30.01 -9.91
CA ALA A 49 -26.00 31.15 -9.25
C ALA A 49 -24.47 31.07 -9.24
N CYS A 50 -23.81 32.22 -9.23
CA CYS A 50 -22.34 32.33 -9.32
C CYS A 50 -21.64 31.59 -8.17
N THR A 51 -22.17 31.71 -6.95
CA THR A 51 -21.64 31.11 -5.72
C THR A 51 -21.77 29.59 -5.68
N GLN A 52 -22.63 29.00 -6.53
CA GLN A 52 -22.73 27.55 -6.66
C GLN A 52 -21.49 26.94 -7.31
N CYS A 53 -20.70 27.74 -8.04
CA CYS A 53 -19.44 27.29 -8.61
C CYS A 53 -18.23 28.00 -8.02
N HIS A 54 -18.34 29.31 -7.82
CA HIS A 54 -17.25 30.14 -7.30
C HIS A 54 -17.45 30.38 -5.80
N ALA A 55 -17.09 29.40 -4.98
CA ALA A 55 -17.19 29.52 -3.53
C ALA A 55 -16.35 30.71 -3.01
N GLY A 56 -16.96 31.62 -2.25
CA GLY A 56 -16.27 32.78 -1.66
C GLY A 56 -16.04 33.94 -2.64
N ILE A 57 -16.67 33.93 -3.82
CA ILE A 57 -16.56 35.04 -4.78
C ILE A 57 -17.18 36.33 -4.24
N GLU A 58 -18.18 36.22 -3.37
CA GLU A 58 -18.91 37.32 -2.77
C GLU A 58 -18.05 38.17 -1.83
N THR A 59 -16.96 37.62 -1.30
CA THR A 59 -16.02 38.33 -0.41
C THR A 59 -14.65 38.55 -1.06
N SER A 60 -14.45 38.10 -2.30
CA SER A 60 -13.16 38.22 -2.96
C SER A 60 -13.04 39.48 -3.81
N ASP A 61 -12.07 40.32 -3.46
CA ASP A 61 -11.70 41.50 -4.25
C ASP A 61 -10.78 41.15 -5.44
N THR A 62 -10.37 39.89 -5.60
CA THR A 62 -9.44 39.44 -6.66
C THR A 62 -9.83 38.11 -7.27
N ILE A 63 -9.49 37.92 -8.55
CA ILE A 63 -9.68 36.63 -9.24
C ILE A 63 -8.42 35.79 -9.02
N THR A 64 -8.45 34.89 -8.02
CA THR A 64 -7.39 33.92 -7.77
C THR A 64 -7.72 32.56 -8.40
N PRO A 65 -6.72 31.70 -8.67
CA PRO A 65 -6.96 30.35 -9.15
C PRO A 65 -7.83 29.48 -8.24
N ASP A 66 -7.88 29.81 -6.94
CA ASP A 66 -8.65 29.08 -5.92
C ASP A 66 -10.16 29.30 -6.05
N LEU A 67 -10.57 30.41 -6.68
CA LEU A 67 -11.97 30.67 -7.01
C LEU A 67 -12.41 29.94 -8.27
N ILE A 68 -11.48 29.30 -9.01
CA ILE A 68 -11.84 28.56 -10.22
C ILE A 68 -12.38 27.18 -9.79
N PRO A 69 -13.60 26.82 -10.21
CA PRO A 69 -14.22 25.57 -9.81
C PRO A 69 -13.38 24.36 -10.22
N ASP A 70 -13.43 23.31 -9.41
CA ASP A 70 -12.82 22.04 -9.74
C ASP A 70 -13.87 21.08 -10.33
N MET A 71 -13.41 20.19 -11.22
CA MET A 71 -14.30 19.30 -11.93
C MET A 71 -15.04 18.32 -11.00
N PHE A 72 -14.36 17.80 -9.97
CA PHE A 72 -14.89 16.74 -9.11
C PHE A 72 -15.76 17.27 -7.97
N GLY A 73 -15.42 18.43 -7.41
CA GLY A 73 -16.14 19.08 -6.33
C GLY A 73 -17.28 19.97 -6.80
N THR A 74 -17.18 20.58 -7.99
CA THR A 74 -18.23 21.50 -8.48
C THR A 74 -19.03 20.93 -9.64
N CYS A 75 -18.37 20.46 -10.71
CA CYS A 75 -19.08 20.12 -11.94
C CYS A 75 -19.78 18.75 -11.84
N ILE A 76 -19.03 17.72 -11.46
CA ILE A 76 -19.50 16.33 -11.46
C ILE A 76 -20.72 16.10 -10.56
N PRO A 77 -20.83 16.67 -9.34
CA PRO A 77 -21.97 16.37 -8.47
C PRO A 77 -23.33 16.66 -9.13
N CYS A 78 -23.52 17.88 -9.65
CA CYS A 78 -24.77 18.25 -10.32
C CYS A 78 -24.96 17.55 -11.67
N HIS A 79 -23.90 17.35 -12.45
CA HIS A 79 -24.02 16.66 -13.73
C HIS A 79 -24.31 15.17 -13.57
N LYS A 80 -23.76 14.54 -12.53
CA LYS A 80 -24.01 13.12 -12.20
C LYS A 80 -25.46 12.89 -11.77
N GLU A 81 -26.07 13.82 -11.05
CA GLU A 81 -27.50 13.77 -10.70
C GLU A 81 -28.41 13.75 -11.94
N GLN A 82 -27.94 14.29 -13.07
CA GLN A 82 -28.67 14.28 -14.33
C GLN A 82 -28.46 12.99 -15.15
N GLY A 83 -27.50 12.14 -14.77
CA GLY A 83 -27.19 10.87 -15.42
C GLY A 83 -25.69 10.60 -15.60
N GLU A 84 -25.31 9.32 -15.60
CA GLU A 84 -23.91 8.89 -15.81
C GLU A 84 -23.39 9.28 -17.21
N GLU A 85 -24.28 9.38 -18.20
CA GLU A 85 -23.95 9.83 -19.54
C GLU A 85 -23.52 11.31 -19.60
N ARG A 86 -23.87 12.11 -18.58
CA ARG A 86 -23.49 13.53 -18.48
C ARG A 86 -22.09 13.75 -17.95
N ILE A 87 -21.47 12.72 -17.36
CA ILE A 87 -20.12 12.80 -16.80
C ILE A 87 -19.09 12.00 -17.61
N VAL A 88 -19.46 11.52 -18.79
CA VAL A 88 -18.51 10.93 -19.73
C VAL A 88 -17.52 12.00 -20.18
N CYS A 89 -16.23 11.66 -20.23
CA CYS A 89 -15.16 12.63 -20.36
C CYS A 89 -15.31 13.55 -21.59
N ASP A 90 -15.78 13.05 -22.73
CA ASP A 90 -15.90 13.79 -23.99
C ASP A 90 -17.09 14.75 -24.05
N VAL A 91 -18.02 14.66 -23.08
CA VAL A 91 -19.06 15.68 -22.86
C VAL A 91 -18.42 17.01 -22.48
N CYS A 92 -17.43 16.96 -21.58
CA CYS A 92 -16.74 18.13 -21.05
C CYS A 92 -15.41 18.41 -21.75
N HIS A 93 -14.63 17.39 -22.12
CA HIS A 93 -13.31 17.54 -22.72
C HIS A 93 -13.37 17.58 -24.25
N LYS A 94 -12.60 18.47 -24.88
CA LYS A 94 -12.39 18.52 -26.33
C LYS A 94 -11.50 17.37 -26.79
N HIS A 95 -10.49 17.02 -26.01
CA HIS A 95 -9.54 15.96 -26.34
C HIS A 95 -9.38 14.99 -25.16
N VAL A 96 -10.02 13.83 -25.27
CA VAL A 96 -9.83 12.74 -24.30
C VAL A 96 -8.76 11.81 -24.82
N LYS A 97 -7.59 11.82 -24.17
CA LYS A 97 -6.49 10.91 -24.49
C LYS A 97 -6.73 9.54 -23.84
N LYS A 98 -7.33 8.63 -24.61
CA LYS A 98 -7.50 7.23 -24.19
C LYS A 98 -6.13 6.55 -24.13
N ASN A 99 -5.97 5.63 -23.18
CA ASN A 99 -4.75 4.82 -23.01
C ASN A 99 -3.46 5.63 -22.71
N GLN A 100 -3.59 6.84 -22.15
CA GLN A 100 -2.45 7.65 -21.75
C GLN A 100 -2.62 8.13 -20.31
N MET A 101 -1.58 7.97 -19.50
CA MET A 101 -1.51 8.46 -18.13
C MET A 101 -0.91 9.87 -18.12
N PRO A 102 -1.62 10.88 -17.60
CA PRO A 102 -1.04 12.19 -17.35
C PRO A 102 -0.06 12.13 -16.17
N LEU A 103 1.06 12.82 -16.28
CA LEU A 103 1.98 13.01 -15.16
C LEU A 103 1.46 14.15 -14.27
N TYR A 104 1.44 13.96 -12.96
CA TYR A 104 0.89 14.98 -12.04
C TYR A 104 1.77 16.24 -11.99
N HIS A 105 3.06 16.12 -12.27
CA HIS A 105 4.04 17.20 -12.17
C HIS A 105 4.45 17.85 -13.51
N GLU A 106 4.02 17.29 -14.64
CA GLU A 106 4.45 17.72 -15.97
C GLU A 106 3.29 17.74 -16.96
N ASP A 107 3.34 18.63 -17.95
CA ASP A 107 2.40 18.63 -19.10
C ASP A 107 2.79 17.54 -20.11
N ARG A 108 3.02 16.31 -19.61
CA ARG A 108 3.44 15.13 -20.36
C ARG A 108 2.52 13.96 -20.05
N TRP A 109 2.39 13.10 -21.05
CA TRP A 109 1.54 11.93 -21.02
C TRP A 109 2.38 10.71 -21.39
N VAL A 110 2.13 9.61 -20.70
CA VAL A 110 2.83 8.33 -20.91
C VAL A 110 1.81 7.33 -21.41
N ASN A 111 2.12 6.61 -22.48
CA ASN A 111 1.21 5.55 -22.94
C ASN A 111 1.22 4.37 -21.97
N HIS A 112 0.10 3.67 -21.81
CA HIS A 112 0.02 2.51 -20.91
C HIS A 112 0.82 1.30 -21.40
N ASP A 113 1.20 1.28 -22.68
CA ASP A 113 2.05 0.27 -23.31
C ASP A 113 3.54 0.68 -23.37
N ASP A 114 3.92 1.81 -22.78
CA ASP A 114 5.31 2.28 -22.74
C ASP A 114 6.19 1.24 -21.99
N PRO A 115 7.36 0.85 -22.51
CA PRO A 115 8.27 -0.10 -21.83
C PRO A 115 8.70 0.34 -20.43
N SER A 116 8.69 1.64 -20.16
CA SER A 116 8.99 2.25 -18.86
C SER A 116 7.76 2.44 -17.97
N TRP A 117 6.59 1.95 -18.39
CA TRP A 117 5.31 2.09 -17.71
C TRP A 117 5.42 1.74 -16.23
N VAL A 118 5.90 0.54 -15.88
CA VAL A 118 5.96 0.06 -14.49
C VAL A 118 6.70 1.04 -13.56
N THR A 119 7.80 1.64 -14.03
CA THR A 119 8.58 2.60 -13.25
C THR A 119 7.84 3.93 -13.11
N LYS A 120 7.32 4.47 -14.22
CA LYS A 120 6.62 5.77 -14.21
C LYS A 120 5.30 5.68 -13.44
N HIS A 121 4.47 4.70 -13.75
CA HIS A 121 3.23 4.39 -13.05
C HIS A 121 3.47 4.20 -11.55
N GLY A 122 4.48 3.38 -11.17
CA GLY A 122 4.79 3.13 -9.76
C GLY A 122 5.15 4.40 -8.99
N ASN A 123 5.92 5.31 -9.62
CA ASN A 123 6.29 6.59 -9.01
C ASN A 123 5.07 7.53 -8.88
N GLU A 124 4.29 7.72 -9.94
CA GLU A 124 3.12 8.60 -9.90
C GLU A 124 2.06 8.10 -8.91
N PHE A 125 1.82 6.78 -8.86
CA PHE A 125 0.90 6.17 -7.91
C PHE A 125 1.36 6.36 -6.47
N TYR A 126 2.67 6.27 -6.20
CA TYR A 126 3.23 6.54 -4.88
C TYR A 126 2.94 7.98 -4.41
N TYR A 127 2.99 8.97 -5.32
CA TYR A 127 2.73 10.36 -4.98
C TYR A 127 1.25 10.68 -4.80
N ASN A 128 0.37 10.20 -5.69
CA ASN A 128 -1.06 10.49 -5.60
C ASN A 128 -1.94 9.40 -6.21
N GLN A 129 -2.35 8.45 -5.37
CA GLN A 129 -3.21 7.33 -5.75
C GLN A 129 -4.61 7.79 -6.17
N ASP A 130 -5.13 8.86 -5.56
CA ASP A 130 -6.48 9.36 -5.84
C ASP A 130 -6.57 10.08 -7.19
N TYR A 131 -5.44 10.51 -7.75
CA TYR A 131 -5.38 11.07 -9.09
C TYR A 131 -5.77 10.04 -10.15
N CYS A 132 -5.36 8.78 -9.99
CA CYS A 132 -5.70 7.70 -10.92
C CYS A 132 -7.20 7.38 -10.92
N LYS A 133 -7.85 7.46 -9.75
CA LYS A 133 -9.30 7.20 -9.58
C LYS A 133 -10.19 8.17 -10.35
N ARG A 134 -9.62 9.28 -10.84
CA ARG A 134 -10.30 10.26 -11.69
C ARG A 134 -10.64 9.72 -13.07
N CYS A 135 -9.89 8.71 -13.54
CA CYS A 135 -10.11 8.06 -14.83
C CYS A 135 -10.38 6.55 -14.67
N HIS A 136 -9.80 5.91 -13.66
CA HIS A 136 -9.94 4.48 -13.40
C HIS A 136 -10.93 4.22 -12.28
N SER A 137 -12.14 3.77 -12.63
CA SER A 137 -13.18 3.35 -11.68
C SER A 137 -13.19 1.84 -11.41
N ASP A 138 -12.67 1.04 -12.36
CA ASP A 138 -12.54 -0.41 -12.24
C ASP A 138 -11.10 -0.79 -11.81
N ASN A 139 -11.01 -1.70 -10.85
CA ASN A 139 -9.75 -2.23 -10.32
C ASN A 139 -9.28 -3.50 -11.03
N TYR A 140 -10.06 -4.08 -11.94
CA TYR A 140 -9.73 -5.34 -12.60
C TYR A 140 -8.33 -5.31 -13.23
N TRP A 141 -8.02 -4.26 -14.01
CA TRP A 141 -6.71 -4.14 -14.64
C TRP A 141 -5.56 -3.98 -13.63
N CYS A 142 -5.78 -3.21 -12.56
CA CYS A 142 -4.82 -3.08 -11.47
C CYS A 142 -4.51 -4.44 -10.85
N ILE A 143 -5.55 -5.21 -10.53
CA ILE A 143 -5.42 -6.52 -9.89
C ILE A 143 -4.67 -7.49 -10.81
N ASN A 144 -5.08 -7.64 -12.08
CA ASN A 144 -4.43 -8.60 -12.98
C ASN A 144 -2.97 -8.25 -13.23
N CYS A 145 -2.65 -6.98 -13.50
CA CYS A 145 -1.27 -6.57 -13.70
C CYS A 145 -0.44 -6.82 -12.44
N HIS A 146 -0.92 -6.40 -11.26
CA HIS A 146 -0.19 -6.62 -10.01
C HIS A 146 -0.12 -8.09 -9.57
N GLN A 147 -1.02 -8.95 -10.07
CA GLN A 147 -0.95 -10.39 -9.89
C GLN A 147 0.11 -11.05 -10.77
N ASP A 148 0.31 -10.56 -11.99
CA ASP A 148 1.31 -11.07 -12.93
C ASP A 148 2.72 -10.49 -12.67
N GLN A 149 2.79 -9.26 -12.14
CA GLN A 149 4.06 -8.58 -11.90
C GLN A 149 4.69 -8.98 -10.57
N LYS A 150 5.74 -9.80 -10.63
CA LYS A 150 6.56 -10.12 -9.45
C LYS A 150 7.27 -8.88 -8.89
N PRO A 151 7.39 -8.73 -7.56
CA PRO A 151 8.22 -7.69 -6.97
C PRO A 151 9.68 -7.75 -7.43
N ARG A 152 10.35 -6.59 -7.52
CA ARG A 152 11.75 -6.52 -7.99
C ARG A 152 12.73 -7.35 -7.16
N ASN A 153 12.46 -7.49 -5.86
CA ASN A 153 13.26 -8.29 -4.94
C ASN A 153 12.87 -9.77 -4.92
N HIS A 154 11.87 -10.20 -5.70
CA HIS A 154 11.33 -11.56 -5.69
C HIS A 154 12.26 -12.54 -6.43
N ASN A 155 13.38 -12.86 -5.80
CA ASN A 155 14.42 -13.77 -6.28
C ASN A 155 14.78 -14.83 -5.22
N ASN A 156 15.63 -15.80 -5.57
CA ASN A 156 16.02 -16.88 -4.66
C ASN A 156 16.78 -16.39 -3.42
N ALA A 157 17.54 -15.30 -3.51
CA ALA A 157 18.23 -14.73 -2.36
C ALA A 157 17.22 -14.19 -1.34
N TRP A 158 16.20 -13.44 -1.81
CA TRP A 158 15.12 -12.97 -0.97
C TRP A 158 14.31 -14.12 -0.38
N ARG A 159 13.92 -15.10 -1.21
CA ARG A 159 13.22 -16.31 -0.77
C ARG A 159 13.98 -17.04 0.33
N ARG A 160 15.30 -17.11 0.29
CA ARG A 160 16.05 -17.89 1.29
C ARG A 160 16.45 -17.10 2.53
N LYS A 161 16.57 -15.78 2.44
CA LYS A 161 17.20 -14.97 3.50
C LYS A 161 16.30 -13.90 4.12
N THR A 162 15.35 -13.33 3.37
CA THR A 162 14.67 -12.10 3.80
C THR A 162 13.15 -12.12 3.67
N HIS A 163 12.55 -13.11 3.00
CA HIS A 163 11.09 -13.18 2.88
C HIS A 163 10.40 -13.33 4.24
N GLY A 164 11.01 -14.07 5.19
CA GLY A 164 10.46 -14.23 6.54
C GLY A 164 10.36 -12.92 7.30
N PHE A 165 11.37 -12.03 7.16
CA PHE A 165 11.31 -10.67 7.71
C PHE A 165 10.22 -9.85 7.02
N ALA A 166 10.14 -9.87 5.68
CA ALA A 166 9.07 -9.16 4.98
C ALA A 166 7.66 -9.65 5.39
N ALA A 167 7.48 -10.97 5.54
CA ALA A 167 6.22 -11.60 5.93
C ALA A 167 5.83 -11.35 7.39
N SER A 168 6.80 -11.15 8.30
CA SER A 168 6.52 -10.82 9.70
C SER A 168 6.03 -9.39 9.89
N TRP A 169 6.43 -8.47 9.01
CA TRP A 169 5.99 -7.07 9.05
C TRP A 169 4.67 -6.86 8.32
N GLU A 170 4.53 -7.38 7.09
CA GLU A 170 3.37 -7.05 6.26
C GLU A 170 2.94 -8.19 5.33
N ARG A 171 2.45 -9.29 5.95
CA ARG A 171 1.97 -10.49 5.23
C ARG A 171 0.92 -10.20 4.16
N LYS A 172 0.05 -9.20 4.38
CA LYS A 172 -1.05 -8.85 3.46
C LYS A 172 -0.57 -8.48 2.05
N LYS A 173 0.66 -7.96 1.90
CA LYS A 173 1.24 -7.66 0.58
C LYS A 173 1.48 -8.91 -0.27
N CYS A 174 1.72 -10.05 0.37
CA CYS A 174 1.92 -11.31 -0.33
C CYS A 174 0.59 -11.87 -0.85
N SER A 175 -0.52 -11.56 -0.17
CA SER A 175 -1.88 -12.02 -0.51
C SER A 175 -2.42 -11.51 -1.84
N ILE A 176 -1.70 -10.57 -2.47
CA ILE A 176 -1.99 -10.13 -3.85
C ILE A 176 -1.83 -11.32 -4.81
N CYS A 177 -0.79 -12.14 -4.64
CA CYS A 177 -0.50 -13.29 -5.50
C CYS A 177 -0.56 -14.65 -4.76
N HIS A 178 -0.29 -14.69 -3.45
CA HIS A 178 -0.15 -15.91 -2.66
C HIS A 178 -1.22 -16.04 -1.59
N GLN A 179 -1.99 -17.12 -1.63
CA GLN A 179 -2.96 -17.44 -0.57
C GLN A 179 -2.29 -18.14 0.62
N GLU A 180 -3.01 -18.26 1.73
CA GLU A 180 -2.48 -18.80 3.00
C GLU A 180 -1.96 -20.25 2.86
N ASP A 181 -2.61 -21.04 2.02
CA ASP A 181 -2.22 -22.41 1.66
C ASP A 181 -0.81 -22.49 1.03
N PHE A 182 -0.37 -21.44 0.31
CA PHE A 182 0.97 -21.38 -0.26
C PHE A 182 2.04 -21.28 0.82
N CYS A 183 1.78 -20.47 1.86
CA CYS A 183 2.67 -20.33 3.00
C CYS A 183 2.83 -21.68 3.71
N VAL A 184 1.71 -22.33 4.01
CA VAL A 184 1.66 -23.61 4.72
C VAL A 184 2.42 -24.68 3.95
N ARG A 185 2.11 -24.90 2.66
CA ARG A 185 2.76 -25.93 1.84
C ARG A 185 4.29 -25.81 1.82
N CYS A 186 4.82 -24.60 1.69
CA CYS A 186 6.26 -24.38 1.68
C CYS A 186 6.89 -24.58 3.07
N HIS A 187 6.25 -24.04 4.13
CA HIS A 187 6.75 -24.14 5.50
C HIS A 187 6.58 -25.54 6.12
N GLU A 188 5.69 -26.37 5.60
CA GLU A 188 5.55 -27.78 5.99
C GLU A 188 6.59 -28.68 5.31
N SER A 189 6.94 -28.40 4.05
CA SER A 189 7.80 -29.26 3.22
C SER A 189 9.27 -28.84 3.17
N THR A 190 9.60 -27.61 3.59
CA THR A 190 10.96 -27.06 3.50
C THR A 190 11.64 -27.06 4.86
N THR A 191 12.70 -27.85 4.99
CA THR A 191 13.57 -27.84 6.17
C THR A 191 14.18 -26.43 6.38
N PRO A 192 14.00 -25.80 7.56
CA PRO A 192 14.58 -24.50 7.85
C PRO A 192 16.11 -24.52 7.85
N LEU A 193 16.75 -23.38 7.54
CA LEU A 193 18.22 -23.25 7.61
C LEU A 193 18.80 -23.50 9.01
N SER A 194 17.97 -23.37 10.05
CA SER A 194 18.36 -23.70 11.42
C SER A 194 18.59 -25.20 11.64
N HIS A 195 17.97 -26.07 10.85
CA HIS A 195 18.09 -27.53 10.94
C HIS A 195 19.34 -28.03 10.19
N ASN A 196 20.50 -27.68 10.72
CA ASN A 196 21.80 -28.17 10.25
C ASN A 196 22.37 -29.25 11.19
N ALA A 197 23.52 -29.83 10.85
CA ALA A 197 24.13 -30.89 11.66
C ALA A 197 24.41 -30.49 13.12
N SER A 198 24.60 -29.20 13.42
CA SER A 198 24.78 -28.72 14.80
C SER A 198 23.48 -28.44 15.56
N TRP A 199 22.32 -28.57 14.89
CA TRP A 199 21.00 -28.39 15.49
C TRP A 199 20.62 -29.59 16.35
N GLY A 200 20.72 -30.80 15.80
CA GLY A 200 20.43 -32.04 16.50
C GLY A 200 20.68 -33.24 15.59
N GLY A 201 21.60 -34.10 16.01
CA GLY A 201 21.99 -35.34 15.35
C GLY A 201 22.70 -36.26 16.35
N VAL A 202 22.72 -37.56 16.04
CA VAL A 202 23.42 -38.56 16.87
C VAL A 202 24.89 -38.13 17.04
N ASN A 203 25.39 -38.11 18.28
CA ASN A 203 26.75 -37.66 18.64
C ASN A 203 27.06 -36.16 18.41
N THR A 204 26.05 -35.30 18.40
CA THR A 204 26.25 -33.84 18.34
C THR A 204 25.83 -33.18 19.64
N ARG A 205 26.47 -32.07 19.99
CA ARG A 205 26.07 -31.24 21.13
C ARG A 205 24.77 -30.54 20.75
N ASN A 206 23.65 -31.12 21.14
CA ASN A 206 22.32 -30.77 20.69
C ASN A 206 21.98 -29.31 21.08
N ARG A 207 22.07 -28.38 20.12
CA ARG A 207 21.76 -26.96 20.34
C ARG A 207 20.29 -26.63 20.10
N HIS A 208 19.48 -27.57 19.62
CA HIS A 208 18.05 -27.40 19.37
C HIS A 208 17.33 -26.79 20.58
N CYS A 209 17.49 -27.42 21.75
CA CYS A 209 16.80 -27.02 22.97
C CYS A 209 17.21 -25.63 23.48
N LEU A 210 18.42 -25.15 23.16
CA LEU A 210 18.95 -23.85 23.58
C LEU A 210 18.40 -22.68 22.75
N ASN A 211 17.88 -22.98 21.55
CA ASN A 211 17.31 -21.98 20.66
C ASN A 211 15.78 -21.88 20.83
N CYS A 212 15.20 -22.64 21.76
CA CYS A 212 13.79 -22.58 22.11
C CYS A 212 13.60 -21.60 23.28
N HIS A 213 12.81 -20.54 23.10
CA HIS A 213 12.52 -19.55 24.14
C HIS A 213 11.10 -19.73 24.65
N PHE A 214 10.92 -19.73 25.97
CA PHE A 214 9.59 -19.79 26.59
C PHE A 214 9.07 -18.37 26.89
N PRO A 215 7.77 -18.08 26.67
CA PRO A 215 6.74 -18.97 26.14
C PRO A 215 6.92 -19.24 24.64
N ILE A 216 6.68 -20.48 24.21
CA ILE A 216 6.96 -20.95 22.83
C ILE A 216 6.21 -20.17 21.74
N SER A 217 5.17 -19.41 22.11
CA SER A 217 4.46 -18.50 21.21
C SER A 217 5.33 -17.37 20.67
N THR A 218 6.48 -17.09 21.27
CA THR A 218 7.41 -16.04 20.83
C THR A 218 8.47 -16.54 19.85
N VAL A 219 8.50 -17.85 19.55
CA VAL A 219 9.45 -18.42 18.58
C VAL A 219 8.75 -18.93 17.32
N ASN A 220 9.40 -18.72 16.18
CA ASN A 220 8.91 -19.17 14.86
C ASN A 220 8.97 -20.69 14.67
N CYS A 221 9.43 -21.45 15.67
CA CYS A 221 9.48 -22.92 15.61
C CYS A 221 8.07 -23.53 15.64
N THR A 222 7.09 -22.83 16.22
CA THR A 222 5.69 -23.28 16.32
C THR A 222 4.98 -23.38 14.97
N VAL A 223 5.53 -22.74 13.93
CA VAL A 223 5.04 -22.82 12.55
C VAL A 223 5.07 -24.28 12.05
N CYS A 224 6.12 -25.03 12.40
CA CYS A 224 6.26 -26.44 12.01
C CYS A 224 6.05 -27.39 13.21
N HIS A 225 6.28 -26.91 14.44
CA HIS A 225 6.12 -27.68 15.67
C HIS A 225 5.00 -27.09 16.55
N PRO A 226 3.72 -27.32 16.22
CA PRO A 226 2.59 -26.72 16.94
C PRO A 226 2.48 -27.22 18.39
N ALA A 227 3.02 -28.41 18.68
CA ALA A 227 3.13 -28.98 20.02
C ALA A 227 4.53 -29.56 20.23
N PRO A 228 5.54 -28.72 20.58
CA PRO A 228 6.90 -29.18 20.83
C PRO A 228 6.95 -29.90 22.18
N ARG A 229 6.53 -31.17 22.18
CA ARG A 229 6.69 -32.08 23.31
C ARG A 229 8.06 -32.75 23.21
N HIS A 230 8.70 -32.98 24.36
CA HIS A 230 9.93 -33.77 24.45
C HIS A 230 9.70 -35.11 25.20
N PRO A 231 8.79 -36.01 24.77
CA PRO A 231 8.57 -37.28 25.46
C PRO A 231 9.81 -38.18 25.45
N SER A 232 10.72 -37.94 24.52
CA SER A 232 11.99 -38.67 24.36
C SER A 232 13.13 -38.08 25.17
N ALA A 233 12.93 -36.98 25.91
CA ALA A 233 13.95 -36.48 26.83
C ALA A 233 14.08 -37.50 27.95
N MET A 234 15.16 -38.29 27.92
CA MET A 234 15.45 -39.25 28.98
C MET A 234 15.62 -38.50 30.29
N ASP A 235 15.01 -39.02 31.35
CA ASP A 235 15.23 -38.50 32.69
C ASP A 235 16.70 -38.70 33.07
N SER A 236 17.26 -37.74 33.81
CA SER A 236 18.58 -37.97 34.38
C SER A 236 18.45 -39.12 35.40
N PRO A 237 19.38 -40.08 35.43
CA PRO A 237 19.25 -41.29 36.24
C PRO A 237 19.34 -41.04 37.74
N HIS A 238 19.60 -39.81 38.20
CA HIS A 238 19.66 -39.49 39.62
C HIS A 238 19.02 -38.13 39.97
N PRO A 239 18.02 -38.09 40.87
CA PRO A 239 17.64 -36.87 41.59
C PRO A 239 18.66 -36.56 42.70
N PRO A 240 18.80 -35.29 43.14
CA PRO A 240 18.11 -34.10 42.67
C PRO A 240 18.73 -33.52 41.38
N PHE A 241 17.88 -33.03 40.46
CA PHE A 241 18.30 -32.33 39.23
C PHE A 241 18.75 -30.89 39.48
N ALA A 242 19.57 -30.69 40.52
CA ALA A 242 20.05 -29.40 40.99
C ALA A 242 21.58 -29.32 40.87
N GLY A 243 22.10 -28.13 40.54
CA GLY A 243 23.55 -27.86 40.50
C GLY A 243 24.16 -27.75 39.10
N ASN A 244 25.49 -27.93 39.03
CA ASN A 244 26.30 -27.89 37.81
C ASN A 244 26.67 -29.33 37.40
N CYS A 245 25.90 -29.92 36.49
CA CYS A 245 26.13 -31.29 36.01
C CYS A 245 27.53 -31.45 35.41
N SER A 246 28.06 -30.42 34.74
CA SER A 246 29.39 -30.42 34.13
C SER A 246 30.53 -30.61 35.15
N GLY A 247 30.25 -30.39 36.44
CA GLY A 247 31.20 -30.66 37.52
C GLY A 247 31.38 -32.15 37.79
N CYS A 248 30.33 -32.94 37.63
CA CYS A 248 30.36 -34.40 37.81
C CYS A 248 30.47 -35.17 36.48
N HIS A 249 29.98 -34.57 35.39
CA HIS A 249 29.98 -35.11 34.03
C HIS A 249 30.74 -34.17 33.08
N PRO A 250 32.08 -34.23 33.06
CA PRO A 250 32.90 -33.37 32.20
C PRO A 250 32.78 -33.76 30.72
N VAL A 251 33.12 -32.80 29.85
CA VAL A 251 33.04 -32.96 28.39
C VAL A 251 33.92 -34.11 27.91
N GLY A 252 33.38 -34.99 27.07
CA GLY A 252 34.06 -36.14 26.48
C GLY A 252 34.07 -37.41 27.34
N MET A 253 33.43 -37.41 28.51
CA MET A 253 33.39 -38.57 29.43
C MET A 253 32.01 -39.26 29.45
N ALA A 254 32.00 -40.49 29.95
CA ALA A 254 30.75 -41.25 30.14
C ALA A 254 29.76 -40.48 31.04
N GLY A 255 28.52 -40.34 30.58
CA GLY A 255 27.49 -39.59 31.28
C GLY A 255 27.48 -38.08 30.99
N GLU A 256 28.29 -37.57 30.04
CA GLU A 256 28.16 -36.18 29.57
C GLU A 256 26.72 -35.92 29.08
N PRO A 257 26.04 -34.87 29.59
CA PRO A 257 24.75 -34.47 29.06
C PRO A 257 24.85 -34.13 27.56
N PRO A 258 23.92 -34.60 26.72
CA PRO A 258 23.97 -34.34 25.27
C PRO A 258 23.68 -32.87 24.90
N HIS A 259 23.47 -32.00 25.89
CA HIS A 259 23.24 -30.57 25.74
C HIS A 259 23.84 -29.79 26.93
N PRO A 260 24.22 -28.50 26.76
CA PRO A 260 24.62 -27.66 27.88
C PRO A 260 23.40 -27.24 28.72
N LYS A 261 23.64 -26.72 29.93
CA LYS A 261 22.60 -26.22 30.84
C LYS A 261 21.91 -24.98 30.23
N PRO A 262 20.58 -25.00 30.02
CA PRO A 262 19.85 -23.81 29.58
C PRO A 262 19.90 -22.71 30.63
N MET A 263 20.12 -21.46 30.22
CA MET A 263 20.13 -20.33 31.14
C MET A 263 18.68 -19.97 31.53
N GLY A 264 18.38 -19.95 32.82
CA GLY A 264 17.10 -19.45 33.34
C GLY A 264 15.89 -20.40 33.22
N ILE A 265 16.05 -21.61 32.69
CA ILE A 265 14.98 -22.62 32.59
C ILE A 265 15.26 -23.78 33.56
N ALA A 266 14.29 -24.13 34.40
CA ALA A 266 14.41 -25.25 35.32
C ALA A 266 14.40 -26.60 34.58
N CYS A 267 15.23 -27.56 35.02
CA CYS A 267 15.36 -28.88 34.40
C CYS A 267 14.01 -29.64 34.34
N THR A 268 13.15 -29.43 35.34
CA THR A 268 11.82 -30.05 35.45
C THR A 268 10.82 -29.58 34.39
N VAL A 269 11.17 -28.57 33.58
CA VAL A 269 10.35 -28.14 32.43
C VAL A 269 10.44 -29.17 31.30
N CYS A 270 11.57 -29.88 31.19
CA CYS A 270 11.86 -30.76 30.05
C CYS A 270 12.05 -32.23 30.44
N HIS A 271 12.47 -32.52 31.68
CA HIS A 271 12.66 -33.88 32.19
C HIS A 271 11.56 -34.21 33.20
N CYS A 272 11.06 -35.44 33.15
CA CYS A 272 10.20 -36.01 34.19
C CYS A 272 11.04 -36.29 35.46
N ARG A 273 10.35 -36.49 36.58
CA ARG A 273 10.99 -36.70 37.88
C ARG A 273 11.64 -38.07 37.99
#